data_AF-A0A968C142-F1
#
_entry.id   AF-A0A968C142-F1
#
_cell.length_a   1.000
_cell.length_b   1.000
_cell.length_c   1.000
_cell.angle_alpha   90.00
_cell.angle_beta   90.00
_cell.angle_gamma   90.00
#
_symmetry.space_group_name_H-M   'P 1'
#
loop_
_entity.id
_entity.type
_entity.pdbx_description
1 polymer ?
#
loop_
_entity_poly.entity_id
_entity_poly.type
_entity_poly.pdbx_seq_one_letter_code
_entity_poly.pdbx_strand_id
1 'polypeptide(L)'
;RCHNCMINCPICYCRECIFRTPTFEHESQLLFQWAERKGTVRMLPDTLLFHLTRLNHMVTSCVGCGLCTDACPVDIPVGTVFRAVGEKAQAIFDYHPG
;
A
#
# COMPACT_ATOMS: atom_id res chain seq x y z
N ARG A 1 4.66 10.61 -5.26
CA ARG A 1 4.02 9.37 -4.72
C ARG A 1 3.31 9.74 -3.43
N CYS A 2 2.10 9.21 -3.15
CA CYS A 2 1.40 9.45 -1.88
C CYS A 2 1.47 8.19 -1.03
N HIS A 3 2.19 8.24 0.09
CA HIS A 3 2.34 7.11 1.03
C HIS A 3 1.73 7.41 2.42
N ASN A 4 0.85 8.42 2.51
CA ASN A 4 0.29 8.87 3.79
C ASN A 4 -0.39 7.76 4.59
N CYS A 5 -1.10 6.89 3.90
CA CYS A 5 -1.79 5.78 4.51
C CYS A 5 -0.82 4.80 5.19
N MET A 6 0.43 4.69 4.71
CA MET A 6 1.51 3.93 5.34
C MET A 6 2.19 4.72 6.46
N ILE A 7 2.51 6.00 6.22
CA ILE A 7 3.25 6.86 7.17
C ILE A 7 2.50 7.04 8.50
N ASN A 8 1.18 7.18 8.44
CA ASN A 8 0.33 7.42 9.62
C ASN A 8 -0.18 6.12 10.26
N CYS A 9 0.22 4.95 9.76
CA CYS A 9 -0.27 3.68 10.26
C CYS A 9 0.62 3.16 11.40
N PRO A 10 0.07 2.90 12.61
CA PRO A 10 0.87 2.52 13.78
C PRO A 10 1.55 1.15 13.63
N ILE A 11 1.03 0.26 12.77
CA ILE A 11 1.62 -1.06 12.56
C ILE A 11 2.63 -1.09 11.40
N CYS A 12 2.83 0.00 10.68
CA CYS A 12 3.79 0.09 9.57
C CYS A 12 5.21 0.43 10.07
N TYR A 13 5.81 -0.45 10.87
CA TYR A 13 7.14 -0.27 11.49
C TYR A 13 8.23 -1.21 10.97
N CYS A 14 8.06 -1.80 9.78
CA CYS A 14 9.04 -2.74 9.21
C CYS A 14 10.46 -2.17 9.24
N ARG A 15 11.43 -2.97 9.73
CA ARG A 15 12.86 -2.60 9.71
C ARG A 15 13.35 -2.34 8.29
N GLU A 16 12.94 -3.22 7.38
CA GLU A 16 13.20 -3.11 5.95
C GLU A 16 11.88 -3.06 5.20
N CYS A 17 11.64 -1.95 4.50
CA CYS A 17 10.45 -1.76 3.68
C CYS A 17 10.92 -1.47 2.25
N ILE A 18 10.51 -2.30 1.29
CA ILE A 18 10.90 -2.14 -0.12
C ILE A 18 10.46 -0.80 -0.74
N PHE A 19 9.47 -0.12 -0.14
CA PHE A 19 9.03 1.22 -0.57
C PHE A 19 9.77 2.37 0.11
N ARG A 20 10.71 2.05 1.01
CA ARG A 20 11.69 2.98 1.59
C ARG A 20 13.09 2.79 0.99
N THR A 21 13.23 1.94 -0.03
CA THR A 21 14.48 1.73 -0.77
C THR A 21 14.40 2.36 -2.18
N PRO A 22 15.54 2.56 -2.85
CA PRO A 22 15.58 3.11 -4.22
C PRO A 22 15.00 2.18 -5.28
N THR A 23 14.62 0.95 -4.93
CA THR A 23 14.16 -0.09 -5.86
C THR A 23 13.00 0.37 -6.75
N PHE A 24 12.14 1.23 -6.23
CA PHE A 24 11.01 1.81 -6.97
C PHE A 24 11.21 3.29 -7.31
N GLU A 25 12.41 3.84 -7.13
CA GLU A 25 12.71 5.19 -7.58
C GLU A 25 13.11 5.14 -9.05
N HIS A 26 12.13 5.38 -9.92
CA HIS A 26 12.34 5.37 -11.36
C HIS A 26 12.66 6.77 -11.84
N GLU A 27 13.86 6.94 -12.40
CA GLU A 27 14.26 8.19 -13.05
C GLU A 27 13.34 8.50 -14.24
N SER A 28 13.17 9.80 -14.51
CA SER A 28 12.32 10.27 -15.61
C SER A 28 12.74 9.67 -16.96
N GLN A 29 14.04 9.53 -17.20
CA GLN A 29 14.58 8.94 -18.43
C GLN A 29 14.11 7.49 -18.64
N LEU A 30 14.05 6.68 -17.59
CA LEU A 30 13.56 5.30 -17.67
C LEU A 30 12.07 5.25 -18.04
N LEU A 31 11.27 6.16 -17.49
CA LEU A 31 9.85 6.26 -17.83
C LEU A 31 9.64 6.64 -19.29
N PHE A 32 10.43 7.57 -19.84
CA PHE A 32 10.40 7.91 -21.26
C PHE A 32 10.81 6.74 -22.15
N GLN A 33 11.91 6.04 -21.82
CA GLN A 33 12.34 4.85 -22.55
C GLN A 33 11.30 3.73 -22.52
N TRP A 34 10.54 3.59 -21.43
CA TRP A 34 9.42 2.64 -21.37
C TRP A 34 8.24 3.08 -22.22
N ALA A 35 7.90 4.38 -22.20
CA ALA A 35 6.85 4.94 -23.03
C ALA A 35 7.16 4.80 -24.53
N GLU A 36 8.39 5.06 -24.96
CA GLU A 36 8.82 4.86 -26.35
C GLU A 36 8.73 3.39 -26.76
N ARG A 37 9.19 2.47 -25.91
CA ARG A 37 9.18 1.03 -26.21
C ARG A 37 7.79 0.40 -26.18
N LYS A 38 6.91 0.83 -25.27
CA LYS A 38 5.59 0.24 -25.04
C LYS A 38 4.44 1.07 -25.63
N GLY A 39 4.76 2.22 -26.23
CA GLY A 39 3.80 3.22 -26.71
C GLY A 39 3.13 4.03 -25.58
N THR A 40 3.01 3.48 -24.38
CA THR A 40 2.44 4.15 -23.21
C THR A 40 3.10 3.71 -21.91
N VAL A 41 3.07 4.56 -20.89
CA VAL A 41 3.43 4.21 -19.51
C VAL A 41 2.40 4.79 -18.56
N ARG A 42 1.93 3.97 -17.63
CA ARG A 42 1.02 4.42 -16.58
C ARG A 42 1.78 5.31 -15.60
N MET A 43 1.19 6.46 -15.25
CA MET A 43 1.73 7.29 -14.17
C MET A 43 1.65 6.53 -12.84
N LEU A 44 2.72 6.55 -12.04
CA LEU A 44 2.91 5.67 -10.88
C LEU A 44 2.76 4.18 -11.26
N PRO A 45 3.78 3.58 -11.93
CA PRO A 45 3.69 2.20 -12.41
C PRO A 45 3.55 1.18 -11.26
N ASP A 46 4.06 1.49 -10.06
CA ASP A 46 4.12 0.55 -8.93
C ASP A 46 2.91 0.58 -8.01
N THR A 47 1.83 1.30 -8.36
CA THR A 47 0.67 1.47 -7.44
C THR A 47 0.06 0.13 -7.02
N LEU A 48 -0.07 -0.83 -7.94
CA LEU A 48 -0.62 -2.15 -7.63
C LEU A 48 0.26 -2.89 -6.62
N LEU A 49 1.57 -2.89 -6.86
CA LEU A 49 2.53 -3.55 -5.97
C LEU A 49 2.53 -2.90 -4.58
N PHE A 50 2.48 -1.56 -4.50
CA PHE A 50 2.33 -0.83 -3.24
C PHE A 50 1.11 -1.29 -2.44
N HIS A 51 -0.07 -1.34 -3.07
CA HIS A 51 -1.29 -1.73 -2.36
C HIS A 51 -1.29 -3.21 -1.96
N LEU A 52 -0.76 -4.11 -2.81
CA LEU A 52 -0.69 -5.55 -2.49
C LEU A 52 0.28 -5.84 -1.35
N THR A 53 1.49 -5.28 -1.37
CA THR A 53 2.44 -5.46 -0.27
C THR A 53 1.90 -4.88 1.03
N ARG A 54 1.25 -3.70 0.97
CA ARG A 54 0.64 -3.10 2.15
C ARG A 54 -0.54 -3.93 2.65
N LEU A 55 -1.41 -4.44 1.78
CA LEU A 55 -2.48 -5.39 2.17
C LEU A 55 -1.91 -6.59 2.90
N ASN A 56 -0.85 -7.20 2.36
CA ASN A 56 -0.19 -8.35 2.97
C ASN A 56 0.43 -8.01 4.34
N HIS A 57 1.00 -6.82 4.50
CA HIS A 57 1.52 -6.36 5.79
C HIS A 57 0.42 -6.15 6.83
N MET A 58 -0.75 -5.67 6.40
CA MET A 58 -1.86 -5.30 7.29
C MET A 58 -2.76 -6.49 7.64
N VAL A 59 -2.85 -7.51 6.78
CA VAL A 59 -3.94 -8.50 6.79
C VAL A 59 -4.14 -9.21 8.13
N THR A 60 -3.06 -9.50 8.86
CA THR A 60 -3.12 -10.21 10.15
C THR A 60 -3.12 -9.31 11.38
N SER A 61 -2.82 -8.02 11.23
CA SER A 61 -2.51 -7.14 12.37
C SER A 61 -3.30 -5.83 12.38
N CYS A 62 -4.08 -5.56 11.33
CA CYS A 62 -4.94 -4.39 11.25
C CYS A 62 -6.10 -4.49 12.25
N VAL A 63 -6.15 -3.56 13.21
CA VAL A 63 -7.27 -3.43 14.18
C VAL A 63 -8.40 -2.51 13.71
N GLY A 64 -8.30 -1.98 12.48
CA GLY A 64 -9.34 -1.11 11.92
C GLY A 64 -9.41 0.31 12.51
N CYS A 65 -8.29 0.87 12.98
CA CYS A 65 -8.23 2.20 13.63
C CYS A 65 -8.61 3.42 12.77
N GLY A 66 -8.80 3.29 11.46
CA GLY A 66 -9.25 4.39 10.60
C GLY A 66 -8.19 5.40 10.14
N LEU A 67 -7.06 5.54 10.85
CA LEU A 67 -6.01 6.54 10.57
C LEU A 67 -5.55 6.61 9.09
N CYS A 68 -5.54 5.48 8.39
CA CYS A 68 -5.12 5.45 6.99
C CYS A 68 -6.14 6.06 6.01
N THR A 69 -7.42 6.09 6.39
CA THR A 69 -8.49 6.81 5.66
C THR A 69 -8.41 8.30 6.00
N ASP A 70 -8.31 8.64 7.28
CA ASP A 70 -8.27 10.05 7.74
C ASP A 70 -7.05 10.80 7.20
N ALA A 71 -5.92 10.13 7.03
CA ALA A 71 -4.71 10.71 6.47
C ALA A 71 -4.76 10.90 4.94
N CYS A 72 -5.82 10.46 4.26
CA CYS A 72 -5.93 10.55 2.81
C CYS A 72 -6.39 11.96 2.39
N PRO A 73 -5.58 12.71 1.62
CA PRO A 73 -5.96 14.08 1.20
C PRO A 73 -7.06 14.13 0.14
N VAL A 74 -7.52 12.98 -0.33
CA VAL A 74 -8.54 12.82 -1.40
C VAL A 74 -9.62 11.81 -1.01
N ASP A 75 -9.80 11.59 0.30
CA ASP A 75 -10.92 10.85 0.90
C ASP A 75 -11.12 9.42 0.38
N ILE A 76 -10.04 8.72 0.02
CA ILE A 76 -10.12 7.31 -0.36
C ILE A 76 -10.42 6.48 0.90
N PRO A 77 -11.43 5.59 0.90
CA PRO A 77 -11.78 4.75 2.05
C PRO A 77 -10.82 3.56 2.19
N VAL A 78 -9.54 3.84 2.38
CA VAL A 78 -8.46 2.83 2.41
C VAL A 78 -8.72 1.78 3.51
N GLY A 79 -9.24 2.20 4.67
CA GLY A 79 -9.57 1.31 5.78
C GLY A 79 -10.59 0.22 5.42
N THR A 80 -11.55 0.51 4.53
CA THR A 80 -12.57 -0.45 4.09
C THR A 80 -11.94 -1.65 3.39
N VAL A 81 -10.93 -1.43 2.55
CA VAL A 81 -10.22 -2.51 1.85
C VAL A 81 -9.47 -3.40 2.84
N PHE A 82 -8.78 -2.81 3.82
CA PHE A 82 -8.05 -3.59 4.82
C PHE A 82 -8.97 -4.39 5.73
N ARG A 83 -10.10 -3.80 6.15
CA ARG A 83 -11.09 -4.51 6.96
C ARG A 83 -11.69 -5.69 6.20
N ALA A 84 -12.13 -5.47 4.96
CA ALA A 84 -12.73 -6.52 4.15
C ALA A 84 -11.80 -7.71 3.91
N VAL A 85 -10.50 -7.47 3.71
CA VAL A 85 -9.50 -8.54 3.55
C VAL A 85 -9.13 -9.17 4.90
N GLY A 86 -8.98 -8.35 5.95
CA GLY A 86 -8.68 -8.81 7.31
C GLY A 86 -9.76 -9.70 7.89
N GLU A 87 -11.04 -9.35 7.71
CA GLU A 87 -12.19 -10.15 8.17
C GLU A 87 -12.20 -11.55 7.53
N LYS A 88 -11.82 -11.66 6.24
CA LYS A 88 -11.65 -12.97 5.58
C LYS A 88 -10.50 -13.77 6.18
N ALA A 89 -9.37 -13.13 6.46
CA ALA A 89 -8.25 -13.81 7.08
C ALA A 89 -8.58 -14.26 8.52
N GLN A 90 -9.25 -13.41 9.30
CA GLN A 90 -9.72 -13.72 10.65
C GLN A 90 -10.61 -14.97 10.66
N ALA A 91 -11.58 -15.06 9.74
CA ALA A 91 -12.45 -16.22 9.62
C ALA A 91 -11.72 -17.51 9.22
N ILE A 92 -10.67 -17.41 8.38
CA ILE A 92 -9.88 -18.58 7.95
C ILE A 92 -9.03 -19.15 9.09
N PHE A 93 -8.47 -18.27 9.92
CA PHE A 93 -7.48 -18.64 10.94
C PHE A 93 -8.03 -18.60 12.37
N ASP A 94 -9.32 -18.27 12.54
CA ASP A 94 -10.00 -18.12 13.84
C ASP A 94 -9.19 -17.27 14.83
N TYR A 95 -8.84 -16.05 14.42
CA TYR A 95 -8.10 -15.10 15.26
C TYR A 95 -8.76 -13.73 15.26
N HIS A 96 -8.44 -12.96 16.30
CA HIS A 96 -8.74 -11.53 16.38
C HIS A 96 -7.44 -10.73 16.48
N PRO A 97 -7.27 -9.68 15.64
CA PRO A 97 -6.12 -8.79 15.74
C PRO A 97 -6.34 -7.82 16.90
N GLY A 98 -5.39 -7.78 17.85
CA GLY A 98 -5.38 -6.80 18.94
C GLY A 98 -6.36 -7.13 20.05
#